data_AF-A0A5C5X007-F1
#
_entry.id   AF-A0A5C5X007-F1
#
_cell.length_a   1.000
_cell.length_b   1.000
_cell.length_c   1.000
_cell.angle_alpha   90.00
_cell.angle_beta   90.00
_cell.angle_gamma   90.00
#
_symmetry.space_group_name_H-M   'P 1'
#
loop_
_entity.id
_entity.type
_entity.pdbx_description
1 polymer ?
#
loop_
_entity_poly.entity_id
_entity_poly.type
_entity_poly.pdbx_seq_one_letter_code
_entity_poly.pdbx_strand_id
1 'polypeptide(L)'
;MNQSSKYGDAPPFKHLKRESSRALLVSLRSKVAPILDNNCLPHFTDHSVLHSDGVSQLVDDLVNPLMQTDQRLNETELVILYSACYLHDIGLQYENAGETKTIADLKLGLPWQEQPEDERRNLLRQFHHRISAEMVHSSVRAEDPVIGMQLTSDYEPSKIACLCESHNLYFEVERDLARYDELTADGPDIRMKLLAGLLRVADILEESRRRATRTKARTLMLDITSQKHWWRHYYTEDVVFNEAEKTVSIWFDFPEADFDSYSRIVPELQKPWIEAEFSRHAAVFNKFGVTWTLQAELKFKQYSDTESMPDEVVTAMAAELRERHIEEDERRRTVLLNTFRESRPQVESRLAELRQKEKELSPEDFLLKLVEVSNDLWAIGSKRSAIFTLVFEFGRKSQHLDAAKRLEIGTRLMQMCLEDGMPELAKGWGIVLQQDAKSLPPTDPAVFPCLRTITDWFIALCGYDEAKVAIAEAIACAPNDNETELLVAKRSGVDFLQGELQAVAGDDAGVAKDD
;
A
#
# COMPACT_ATOMS: atom_id res chain seq x y z
N MET A 1 4.29 34.28 39.25
CA MET A 1 3.97 32.85 39.04
C MET A 1 3.74 32.67 37.55
N ASN A 2 4.67 32.05 36.82
CA ASN A 2 4.48 31.76 35.40
C ASN A 2 3.34 30.76 35.28
N GLN A 3 2.21 31.19 34.74
CA GLN A 3 1.17 30.28 34.29
C GLN A 3 1.79 29.43 33.19
N SER A 4 2.01 28.13 33.47
CA SER A 4 2.26 27.15 32.42
C SER A 4 1.14 27.27 31.40
N SER A 5 1.49 27.56 30.14
CA SER A 5 0.54 27.56 29.02
C SER A 5 -0.23 26.23 28.99
N LYS A 6 -1.54 26.27 28.70
CA LYS A 6 -2.41 25.07 28.55
C LYS A 6 -1.80 24.02 27.59
N TYR A 7 -0.99 24.48 26.64
CA TYR A 7 -0.42 23.68 25.56
C TYR A 7 1.08 23.42 25.73
N GLY A 8 1.65 23.70 26.91
CA GLY A 8 3.09 23.63 27.12
C GLY A 8 3.88 24.66 26.30
N ASP A 9 5.19 24.42 26.20
CA ASP A 9 6.13 25.23 25.45
C ASP A 9 6.04 24.95 23.95
N ALA A 10 6.39 25.94 23.13
CA ALA A 10 6.53 25.75 21.68
C ALA A 10 7.64 24.73 21.37
N PRO A 11 7.57 24.01 20.23
CA PRO A 11 8.66 23.18 19.78
C PRO A 11 9.93 24.01 19.58
N PRO A 12 11.11 23.37 19.61
CA PRO A 12 12.39 24.07 19.60
C PRO A 12 12.71 24.78 18.28
N PHE A 13 12.01 24.45 17.19
CA PHE A 13 12.32 24.90 15.81
C PHE A 13 13.81 24.73 15.51
N LYS A 14 14.29 23.47 15.54
CA LYS A 14 15.71 23.10 15.67
C LYS A 14 16.61 23.85 14.67
N HIS A 15 16.10 24.12 13.49
CA HIS A 15 16.86 24.63 12.35
C HIS A 15 16.88 26.17 12.21
N LEU A 16 16.06 26.90 12.97
CA LEU A 16 16.12 28.37 12.99
C LEU A 16 17.30 28.88 13.80
N LYS A 17 18.15 29.71 13.20
CA LYS A 17 19.33 30.30 13.84
C LYS A 17 19.04 31.67 14.46
N ARG A 18 18.07 32.41 13.91
CA ARG A 18 17.74 33.76 14.38
C ARG A 18 16.69 33.70 15.48
N GLU A 19 17.00 34.27 16.63
CA GLU A 19 16.06 34.37 17.74
C GLU A 19 14.80 35.17 17.39
N SER A 20 14.93 36.18 16.53
CA SER A 20 13.78 36.93 16.02
C SER A 20 12.81 36.05 15.23
N SER A 21 13.31 35.14 14.39
CA SER A 21 12.48 34.19 13.63
C SER A 21 11.75 33.23 14.56
N ARG A 22 12.43 32.73 15.60
CA ARG A 22 11.82 31.87 16.64
C ARG A 22 10.74 32.63 17.40
N ALA A 23 11.01 33.87 17.83
CA ALA A 23 10.05 34.70 18.54
C ALA A 23 8.80 35.00 17.71
N LEU A 24 8.94 35.20 16.38
CA LEU A 24 7.81 35.32 15.46
C LEU A 24 6.92 34.07 15.50
N LEU A 25 7.49 32.87 15.36
CA LEU A 25 6.73 31.62 15.39
C LEU A 25 6.09 31.33 16.75
N VAL A 26 6.77 31.62 17.86
CA VAL A 26 6.20 31.50 19.21
C VAL A 26 5.01 32.45 19.38
N SER A 27 5.11 33.67 18.86
CA SER A 27 4.01 34.63 18.84
C SER A 27 2.84 34.10 18.00
N LEU A 28 3.11 33.60 16.78
CA LEU A 28 2.09 33.02 15.89
C LEU A 28 1.37 31.86 16.57
N ARG A 29 2.12 30.87 17.08
CA ARG A 29 1.58 29.72 17.83
C ARG A 29 0.65 30.17 18.94
N SER A 30 1.08 31.14 19.76
CA SER A 30 0.31 31.64 20.90
C SER A 30 -1.00 32.33 20.49
N LYS A 31 -1.03 32.97 19.32
CA LYS A 31 -2.20 33.68 18.79
C LYS A 31 -3.19 32.76 18.08
N VAL A 32 -2.68 31.72 17.43
CA VAL A 32 -3.48 30.73 16.70
C VAL A 32 -4.04 29.66 17.62
N ALA A 33 -3.36 29.31 18.72
CA ALA A 33 -3.77 28.23 19.61
C ALA A 33 -5.23 28.30 20.12
N PRO A 34 -5.78 29.46 20.54
CA PRO A 34 -7.18 29.54 20.96
C PRO A 34 -8.19 29.23 19.84
N ILE A 35 -7.81 29.47 18.58
CA ILE A 35 -8.66 29.22 17.41
C ILE A 35 -8.65 27.73 17.08
N LEU A 36 -7.45 27.12 17.05
CA LEU A 36 -7.29 25.68 16.85
C LEU A 36 -7.98 24.83 17.92
N ASP A 37 -8.05 25.36 19.15
CA ASP A 37 -8.71 24.69 20.27
C ASP A 37 -10.26 24.73 20.22
N ASN A 38 -10.86 25.50 19.30
CA ASN A 38 -12.32 25.53 19.12
C ASN A 38 -12.87 24.14 18.74
N ASN A 39 -12.07 23.36 18.01
CA ASN A 39 -12.33 21.96 17.65
C ASN A 39 -13.75 21.73 17.10
N CYS A 40 -14.13 22.48 16.06
CA CYS A 40 -15.44 22.47 15.40
C CYS A 40 -15.84 21.09 14.82
N LEU A 41 -14.84 20.22 14.65
CA LEU A 41 -15.01 18.83 14.24
C LEU A 41 -14.57 17.88 15.36
N PRO A 42 -15.28 17.88 16.50
CA PRO A 42 -14.85 17.09 17.65
C PRO A 42 -14.89 15.59 17.34
N HIS A 43 -15.73 15.17 16.40
CA HIS A 43 -15.96 13.79 15.95
C HIS A 43 -14.89 13.25 14.98
N PHE A 44 -13.67 13.76 14.97
CA PHE A 44 -12.62 13.23 14.09
C PHE A 44 -11.33 12.95 14.84
N THR A 45 -10.39 13.89 14.84
CA THR A 45 -9.10 13.79 15.54
C THR A 45 -8.77 15.13 16.19
N ASP A 46 -7.72 15.17 17.02
CA ASP A 46 -7.23 16.44 17.51
C ASP A 46 -6.64 17.30 16.38
N HIS A 47 -7.08 18.57 16.33
CA HIS A 47 -6.59 19.63 15.45
C HIS A 47 -6.19 20.86 16.27
N SER A 48 -5.94 20.67 17.58
CA SER A 48 -5.40 21.71 18.44
C SER A 48 -4.00 22.12 18.00
N VAL A 49 -3.44 23.14 18.64
CA VAL A 49 -2.05 23.56 18.41
C VAL A 49 -1.03 22.43 18.62
N LEU A 50 -1.37 21.39 19.40
CA LEU A 50 -0.49 20.24 19.61
C LEU A 50 -0.28 19.43 18.32
N HIS A 51 -1.28 19.35 17.44
CA HIS A 51 -1.11 18.77 16.09
C HIS A 51 -0.06 19.57 15.31
N SER A 52 -0.23 20.89 15.23
CA SER A 52 0.73 21.76 14.54
C SER A 52 2.14 21.72 15.13
N ASP A 53 2.27 21.53 16.44
CA ASP A 53 3.57 21.29 17.10
C ASP A 53 4.20 19.97 16.64
N GLY A 54 3.39 18.90 16.57
CA GLY A 54 3.78 17.59 16.03
C GLY A 54 4.25 17.67 14.59
N VAL A 55 3.47 18.31 13.71
CA VAL A 55 3.84 18.55 12.31
C VAL A 55 5.14 19.35 12.20
N SER A 56 5.31 20.40 13.02
CA SER A 56 6.55 21.18 13.06
C SER A 56 7.77 20.34 13.48
N GLN A 57 7.58 19.41 14.42
CA GLN A 57 8.64 18.50 14.86
C GLN A 57 8.99 17.47 13.78
N LEU A 58 7.99 16.95 13.05
CA LEU A 58 8.21 16.06 11.91
C LEU A 58 8.90 16.79 10.76
N VAL A 59 8.59 18.06 10.51
CA VAL A 59 9.35 18.91 9.58
C VAL A 59 10.81 19.00 9.99
N ASP A 60 11.09 19.27 11.27
CA ASP A 60 12.45 19.32 11.82
C ASP A 60 13.26 18.04 11.50
N ASP A 61 12.62 16.88 11.64
CA ASP A 61 13.28 15.59 11.43
C ASP A 61 13.40 15.26 9.92
N LEU A 62 12.36 15.53 9.12
CA LEU A 62 12.34 15.36 7.66
C LEU A 62 13.44 16.16 6.96
N VAL A 63 13.66 17.41 7.38
CA VAL A 63 14.64 18.29 6.74
C VAL A 63 16.05 18.11 7.28
N ASN A 64 16.26 17.34 8.36
CA ASN A 64 17.58 17.28 8.99
C ASN A 64 18.71 16.89 8.01
N PRO A 65 18.55 15.90 7.11
CA PRO A 65 19.57 15.60 6.10
C PRO A 65 19.85 16.77 5.16
N LEU A 66 18.81 17.53 4.77
CA LEU A 66 18.94 18.72 3.91
C LEU A 66 19.76 19.82 4.60
N MET A 67 19.54 20.01 5.90
CA MET A 67 20.15 21.09 6.68
C MET A 67 21.67 20.94 6.84
N GLN A 68 22.21 19.74 6.63
CA GLN A 68 23.65 19.44 6.63
C GLN A 68 24.34 19.68 5.28
N THR A 69 23.61 20.18 4.28
CA THR A 69 24.15 20.41 2.93
C THR A 69 24.20 21.89 2.57
N ASP A 70 24.81 22.20 1.42
CA ASP A 70 24.73 23.52 0.81
C ASP A 70 23.33 23.84 0.25
N GLN A 71 22.45 22.84 0.17
CA GLN A 71 21.05 22.98 -0.21
C GLN A 71 20.11 23.18 1.00
N ARG A 72 20.65 23.43 2.20
CA ARG A 72 19.85 23.71 3.41
C ARG A 72 18.75 24.76 3.17
N LEU A 73 17.65 24.66 3.91
CA LEU A 73 16.61 25.69 3.91
C LEU A 73 17.18 26.99 4.48
N ASN A 74 16.82 28.12 3.86
CA ASN A 74 17.14 29.42 4.41
C ASN A 74 16.14 29.82 5.51
N GLU A 75 16.46 30.87 6.27
CA GLU A 75 15.60 31.35 7.36
C GLU A 75 14.18 31.68 6.93
N THR A 76 14.01 32.32 5.76
CA THR A 76 12.70 32.70 5.23
C THR A 76 11.88 31.46 4.87
N GLU A 77 12.49 30.48 4.21
CA GLU A 77 11.86 29.20 3.89
C GLU A 77 11.40 28.45 5.15
N LEU A 78 12.22 28.43 6.20
CA LEU A 78 11.86 27.84 7.49
C LEU A 78 10.69 28.59 8.16
N VAL A 79 10.72 29.92 8.19
CA VAL A 79 9.60 30.72 8.74
C VAL A 79 8.30 30.45 7.98
N ILE A 80 8.34 30.40 6.64
CA ILE A 80 7.17 30.07 5.82
C ILE A 80 6.66 28.67 6.16
N LEU A 81 7.54 27.67 6.18
CA LEU A 81 7.17 26.27 6.39
C LEU A 81 6.56 26.03 7.78
N TYR A 82 7.21 26.51 8.85
CA TYR A 82 6.65 26.36 10.19
C TYR A 82 5.37 27.17 10.36
N SER A 83 5.27 28.38 9.78
CA SER A 83 4.02 29.14 9.85
C SER A 83 2.88 28.38 9.18
N ALA A 84 3.14 27.72 8.05
CA ALA A 84 2.15 26.86 7.39
C ALA A 84 1.78 25.64 8.25
N CYS A 85 2.70 25.06 9.04
CA CYS A 85 2.35 23.99 10.00
C CYS A 85 1.27 24.44 11.00
N TYR A 86 1.29 25.70 11.44
CA TYR A 86 0.26 26.24 12.34
C TYR A 86 -1.03 26.70 11.65
N LEU A 87 -0.98 26.96 10.35
CA LEU A 87 -2.08 27.61 9.63
C LEU A 87 -2.77 26.71 8.60
N HIS A 88 -2.20 25.57 8.21
CA HIS A 88 -2.77 24.71 7.16
C HIS A 88 -4.21 24.26 7.46
N ASP A 89 -4.50 23.97 8.73
CA ASP A 89 -5.80 23.47 9.21
C ASP A 89 -6.67 24.54 9.90
N ILE A 90 -6.25 25.80 9.94
CA ILE A 90 -6.99 26.83 10.70
C ILE A 90 -8.41 27.05 10.17
N GLY A 91 -8.61 26.89 8.85
CA GLY A 91 -9.91 26.98 8.20
C GLY A 91 -10.90 25.89 8.64
N LEU A 92 -10.41 24.78 9.19
CA LEU A 92 -11.24 23.72 9.75
C LEU A 92 -12.05 24.20 10.97
N GLN A 93 -11.56 25.25 11.64
CA GLN A 93 -12.17 25.82 12.85
C GLN A 93 -13.10 27.01 12.57
N TYR A 94 -13.31 27.36 11.31
CA TYR A 94 -14.06 28.55 10.93
C TYR A 94 -15.54 28.23 10.62
N GLU A 95 -16.38 28.13 11.66
CA GLU A 95 -17.81 27.79 11.49
C GLU A 95 -18.61 28.80 10.64
N ASN A 96 -18.13 30.05 10.58
CA ASN A 96 -18.69 31.10 9.71
C ASN A 96 -18.15 31.03 8.26
N ALA A 97 -17.66 29.87 7.82
CA ALA A 97 -17.09 29.70 6.48
C ALA A 97 -18.02 30.11 5.33
N GLY A 98 -19.34 30.20 5.54
CA GLY A 98 -20.27 30.79 4.58
C GLY A 98 -19.96 32.23 4.15
N GLU A 99 -19.17 32.96 4.93
CA GLU A 99 -18.70 34.32 4.60
C GLU A 99 -17.46 34.31 3.70
N THR A 100 -16.82 33.15 3.53
CA THR A 100 -15.65 33.00 2.67
C THR A 100 -16.04 32.96 1.20
N LYS A 101 -15.18 33.50 0.35
CA LYS A 101 -15.31 33.35 -1.10
C LYS A 101 -15.30 31.87 -1.50
N THR A 102 -14.47 31.07 -0.82
CA THR A 102 -14.37 29.63 -1.06
C THR A 102 -15.73 28.93 -1.00
N ILE A 103 -16.53 29.17 0.04
CA ILE A 103 -17.87 28.58 0.17
C ILE A 103 -18.89 29.29 -0.74
N ALA A 104 -18.81 30.61 -0.89
CA ALA A 104 -19.71 31.36 -1.76
C ALA A 104 -19.65 30.87 -3.23
N ASP A 105 -18.47 30.52 -3.72
CA ASP A 105 -18.25 30.05 -5.09
C ASP A 105 -18.85 28.65 -5.36
N LEU A 106 -19.18 27.88 -4.32
CA LEU A 106 -19.83 26.56 -4.45
C LEU A 106 -21.29 26.65 -4.90
N LYS A 107 -21.93 27.83 -4.77
CA LYS A 107 -23.33 28.07 -5.15
C LYS A 107 -24.28 26.99 -4.58
N LEU A 108 -24.16 26.77 -3.26
CA LEU A 108 -24.95 25.78 -2.54
C LEU A 108 -26.46 26.02 -2.72
N GLY A 109 -27.24 24.94 -2.70
CA GLY A 109 -28.70 25.00 -2.87
C GLY A 109 -29.45 25.67 -1.71
N LEU A 110 -28.82 25.74 -0.53
CA LEU A 110 -29.31 26.44 0.67
C LEU A 110 -28.25 27.43 1.19
N PRO A 111 -28.65 28.53 1.85
CA PRO A 111 -27.71 29.39 2.58
C PRO A 111 -26.88 28.61 3.59
N TRP A 112 -25.63 29.03 3.83
CA TRP A 112 -24.70 28.33 4.75
C TRP A 112 -25.30 28.04 6.12
N GLN A 113 -26.03 28.98 6.71
CA GLN A 113 -26.64 28.85 8.04
C GLN A 113 -27.81 27.85 8.07
N GLU A 114 -28.38 27.53 6.92
CA GLU A 114 -29.50 26.60 6.76
C GLU A 114 -29.06 25.21 6.32
N GLN A 115 -27.77 25.04 6.01
CA GLN A 115 -27.19 23.74 5.67
C GLN A 115 -27.26 22.77 6.86
N PRO A 116 -27.59 21.48 6.64
CA PRO A 116 -27.48 20.45 7.67
C PRO A 116 -26.10 20.45 8.32
N GLU A 117 -26.03 20.20 9.62
CA GLU A 117 -24.77 20.25 10.37
C GLU A 117 -23.69 19.32 9.78
N ASP A 118 -24.06 18.09 9.45
CA ASP A 118 -23.14 17.13 8.83
C ASP A 118 -22.65 17.59 7.45
N GLU A 119 -23.52 18.23 6.66
CA GLU A 119 -23.15 18.79 5.36
C GLU A 119 -22.17 19.97 5.51
N ARG A 120 -22.43 20.90 6.44
CA ARG A 120 -21.49 21.99 6.76
C ARG A 120 -20.13 21.46 7.17
N ARG A 121 -20.11 20.46 8.06
CA ARG A 121 -18.87 19.83 8.53
C ARG A 121 -18.12 19.16 7.39
N ASN A 122 -18.81 18.44 6.51
CA ASN A 122 -18.20 17.82 5.34
C ASN A 122 -17.64 18.87 4.37
N LEU A 123 -18.36 19.97 4.13
CA LEU A 123 -17.88 21.08 3.31
C LEU A 123 -16.66 21.77 3.93
N LEU A 124 -16.66 22.03 5.25
CA LEU A 124 -15.50 22.54 5.98
C LEU A 124 -14.29 21.63 5.78
N ARG A 125 -14.45 20.32 6.00
CA ARG A 125 -13.37 19.35 5.79
C ARG A 125 -12.89 19.30 4.35
N GLN A 126 -13.80 19.36 3.39
CA GLN A 126 -13.44 19.27 1.98
C GLN A 126 -12.66 20.50 1.52
N PHE A 127 -12.96 21.68 2.06
CA PHE A 127 -12.43 22.96 1.57
C PHE A 127 -11.55 23.71 2.58
N HIS A 128 -11.22 23.13 3.75
CA HIS A 128 -10.45 23.81 4.80
C HIS A 128 -9.13 24.38 4.29
N HIS A 129 -8.40 23.67 3.43
CA HIS A 129 -7.13 24.12 2.85
C HIS A 129 -7.28 25.48 2.11
N ARG A 130 -8.37 25.67 1.35
CA ARG A 130 -8.69 26.94 0.67
C ARG A 130 -9.15 28.01 1.64
N ILE A 131 -9.97 27.63 2.62
CA ILE A 131 -10.44 28.54 3.68
C ILE A 131 -9.25 29.06 4.50
N SER A 132 -8.32 28.18 4.89
CA SER A 132 -7.06 28.52 5.57
C SER A 132 -6.25 29.53 4.77
N ALA A 133 -6.08 29.31 3.46
CA ALA A 133 -5.37 30.25 2.60
C ALA A 133 -6.06 31.62 2.51
N GLU A 134 -7.40 31.64 2.42
CA GLU A 134 -8.20 32.87 2.44
C GLU A 134 -8.03 33.62 3.77
N MET A 135 -8.09 32.92 4.90
CA MET A 135 -7.86 33.49 6.24
C MET A 135 -6.46 34.10 6.38
N VAL A 136 -5.43 33.42 5.84
CA VAL A 136 -4.06 33.94 5.81
C VAL A 136 -3.97 35.22 4.96
N HIS A 137 -4.61 35.26 3.79
CA HIS A 137 -4.65 36.46 2.97
C HIS A 137 -5.35 37.64 3.67
N SER A 138 -6.49 37.40 4.30
CA SER A 138 -7.25 38.43 5.01
C SER A 138 -6.48 38.98 6.22
N SER A 139 -5.66 38.14 6.88
CA SER A 139 -4.85 38.56 8.03
C SER A 139 -3.89 39.72 7.72
N VAL A 140 -3.46 39.91 6.46
CA VAL A 140 -2.55 40.99 6.08
C VAL A 140 -3.22 42.36 6.17
N ARG A 141 -4.52 42.44 5.90
CA ARG A 141 -5.28 43.70 5.79
C ARG A 141 -5.89 44.19 7.09
N ALA A 142 -5.71 43.45 8.19
CA ALA A 142 -6.37 43.71 9.47
C ALA A 142 -7.90 43.81 9.37
N GLU A 143 -8.50 43.19 8.34
CA GLU A 143 -9.90 42.75 8.39
C GLU A 143 -9.96 41.76 9.56
N ASP A 144 -10.80 42.03 10.58
CA ASP A 144 -10.82 41.39 11.92
C ASP A 144 -10.15 40.00 11.91
N PRO A 145 -8.91 39.87 12.45
CA PRO A 145 -7.99 38.87 11.95
C PRO A 145 -8.48 37.47 12.34
N VAL A 146 -8.99 36.76 11.34
CA VAL A 146 -9.57 35.41 11.51
C VAL A 146 -8.56 34.41 12.09
N ILE A 147 -7.26 34.71 12.00
CA ILE A 147 -6.16 33.89 12.53
C ILE A 147 -5.57 34.39 13.87
N GLY A 148 -6.18 35.42 14.48
CA GLY A 148 -5.81 35.95 15.81
C GLY A 148 -4.67 36.96 15.81
N MET A 149 -4.03 37.21 14.66
CA MET A 149 -3.03 38.28 14.49
C MET A 149 -2.94 38.77 13.05
N GLN A 150 -2.43 40.00 12.87
CA GLN A 150 -2.05 40.52 11.57
C GLN A 150 -0.66 40.01 11.17
N LEU A 151 -0.54 39.37 10.01
CA LEU A 151 0.76 38.96 9.49
C LEU A 151 1.47 40.12 8.80
N THR A 152 2.74 40.31 9.12
CA THR A 152 3.63 41.26 8.45
C THR A 152 4.30 40.61 7.24
N SER A 153 5.01 41.41 6.43
CA SER A 153 5.81 40.90 5.31
C SER A 153 6.88 39.90 5.75
N ASP A 154 7.34 39.95 7.00
CA ASP A 154 8.37 39.04 7.53
C ASP A 154 7.94 37.57 7.54
N TYR A 155 6.63 37.30 7.49
CA TYR A 155 6.07 35.96 7.39
C TYR A 155 5.94 35.46 5.95
N GLU A 156 6.05 36.34 4.94
CA GLU A 156 5.69 36.03 3.55
C GLU A 156 4.26 35.43 3.40
N PRO A 157 3.19 36.16 3.81
CA PRO A 157 1.84 35.59 3.94
C PRO A 157 1.27 34.97 2.67
N SER A 158 1.62 35.51 1.49
CA SER A 158 1.22 34.95 0.20
C SER A 158 1.76 33.53 0.00
N LYS A 159 3.01 33.28 0.41
CA LYS A 159 3.63 31.96 0.31
C LYS A 159 3.05 30.98 1.33
N ILE A 160 2.78 31.45 2.55
CA ILE A 160 2.06 30.65 3.56
C ILE A 160 0.68 30.24 3.04
N ALA A 161 -0.08 31.17 2.45
CA ALA A 161 -1.39 30.88 1.88
C ALA A 161 -1.30 29.84 0.75
N CYS A 162 -0.31 29.92 -0.14
CA CYS A 162 -0.07 28.89 -1.15
C CYS A 162 0.19 27.50 -0.55
N LEU A 163 0.97 27.41 0.53
CA LEU A 163 1.21 26.14 1.22
C LEU A 163 -0.07 25.62 1.88
N CYS A 164 -0.84 26.49 2.52
CA CYS A 164 -2.13 26.13 3.10
C CYS A 164 -3.11 25.61 2.05
N GLU A 165 -3.23 26.25 0.89
CA GLU A 165 -4.13 25.77 -0.17
C GLU A 165 -3.63 24.46 -0.79
N SER A 166 -2.33 24.33 -1.03
CA SER A 166 -1.77 23.17 -1.73
C SER A 166 -1.70 21.89 -0.90
N HIS A 167 -1.79 21.95 0.44
CA HIS A 167 -1.54 20.79 1.29
C HIS A 167 -2.56 19.64 1.15
N ASN A 168 -3.79 19.93 0.68
CA ASN A 168 -4.83 18.91 0.51
C ASN A 168 -5.48 18.91 -0.90
N LEU A 169 -4.73 19.31 -1.93
CA LEU A 169 -5.11 19.12 -3.33
C LEU A 169 -4.87 17.68 -3.80
N TYR A 170 -5.77 17.14 -4.61
CA TYR A 170 -5.74 15.75 -5.09
C TYR A 170 -5.00 15.63 -6.43
N PHE A 171 -3.97 14.80 -6.50
CA PHE A 171 -3.09 14.72 -7.68
C PHE A 171 -3.72 13.91 -8.82
N GLU A 172 -4.72 13.10 -8.50
CA GLU A 172 -5.51 12.31 -9.44
C GLU A 172 -6.52 13.17 -10.22
N VAL A 173 -6.80 14.39 -9.74
CA VAL A 173 -7.69 15.34 -10.39
C VAL A 173 -6.85 16.36 -11.16
N GLU A 174 -6.92 16.33 -12.49
CA GLU A 174 -6.11 17.18 -13.38
C GLU A 174 -6.14 18.66 -13.02
N ARG A 175 -7.32 19.19 -12.65
CA ARG A 175 -7.50 20.58 -12.21
C ARG A 175 -6.72 20.89 -10.93
N ASP A 176 -6.75 19.98 -9.96
CA ASP A 176 -6.08 20.18 -8.67
C ASP A 176 -4.56 20.03 -8.83
N LEU A 177 -4.09 19.12 -9.70
CA LEU A 177 -2.68 19.03 -10.06
C LEU A 177 -2.17 20.32 -10.71
N ALA A 178 -2.92 20.86 -11.68
CA ALA A 178 -2.57 22.15 -12.32
C ALA A 178 -2.55 23.31 -11.30
N ARG A 179 -3.52 23.33 -10.38
CA ARG A 179 -3.56 24.32 -9.28
C ARG A 179 -2.39 24.16 -8.31
N TYR A 180 -2.03 22.93 -7.98
CA TYR A 180 -0.86 22.63 -7.15
C TYR A 180 0.42 23.16 -7.79
N ASP A 181 0.63 22.91 -9.08
CA ASP A 181 1.80 23.40 -9.82
C ASP A 181 1.86 24.93 -9.90
N GLU A 182 0.71 25.60 -10.06
CA GLU A 182 0.61 27.07 -10.03
C GLU A 182 1.01 27.63 -8.65
N LEU A 183 0.42 27.09 -7.58
CA LEU A 183 0.63 27.57 -6.21
C LEU A 183 2.06 27.32 -5.72
N THR A 184 2.67 26.23 -6.18
CA THR A 184 3.97 25.74 -5.69
C THR A 184 5.12 26.03 -6.65
N ALA A 185 4.92 26.90 -7.63
CA ALA A 185 5.98 27.35 -8.52
C ALA A 185 7.15 27.96 -7.73
N ASP A 186 8.35 27.42 -7.95
CA ASP A 186 9.57 27.88 -7.30
C ASP A 186 9.87 29.35 -7.66
N GLY A 187 10.18 30.16 -6.65
CA GLY A 187 10.71 31.50 -6.82
C GLY A 187 12.24 31.51 -6.85
N PRO A 188 12.88 32.66 -7.13
CA PRO A 188 14.34 32.78 -7.13
C PRO A 188 14.99 32.39 -5.79
N ASP A 189 14.31 32.65 -4.67
CA ASP A 189 14.88 32.47 -3.31
C ASP A 189 14.06 31.53 -2.40
N ILE A 190 12.93 31.01 -2.89
CA ILE A 190 11.99 30.20 -2.11
C ILE A 190 11.55 29.00 -2.94
N ARG A 191 11.92 27.80 -2.49
CA ARG A 191 11.62 26.52 -3.16
C ARG A 191 10.24 26.01 -2.76
N MET A 192 9.20 26.68 -3.24
CA MET A 192 7.81 26.41 -2.88
C MET A 192 7.41 24.94 -3.08
N LYS A 193 7.87 24.29 -4.15
CA LYS A 193 7.53 22.88 -4.41
C LYS A 193 8.16 21.93 -3.39
N LEU A 194 9.34 22.26 -2.89
CA LEU A 194 9.98 21.53 -1.80
C LEU A 194 9.22 21.74 -0.48
N LEU A 195 8.88 22.99 -0.14
CA LEU A 195 8.17 23.30 1.10
C LEU A 195 6.77 22.66 1.15
N ALA A 196 6.04 22.66 0.03
CA ALA A 196 4.74 22.02 -0.07
C ALA A 196 4.84 20.50 0.12
N GLY A 197 5.83 19.84 -0.50
CA GLY A 197 6.07 18.41 -0.29
C GLY A 197 6.42 18.08 1.16
N LEU A 198 7.27 18.89 1.80
CA LEU A 198 7.64 18.72 3.21
C LEU A 198 6.44 18.86 4.16
N LEU A 199 5.59 19.88 3.96
CA LEU A 199 4.39 20.08 4.77
C LEU A 199 3.42 18.91 4.63
N ARG A 200 3.13 18.47 3.40
CA ARG A 200 2.20 17.38 3.11
C ARG A 200 2.67 16.06 3.71
N VAL A 201 3.96 15.76 3.59
CA VAL A 201 4.55 14.55 4.19
C VAL A 201 4.59 14.65 5.71
N ALA A 202 4.91 15.80 6.29
CA ALA A 202 4.88 15.98 7.74
C ALA A 202 3.46 15.82 8.30
N ASP A 203 2.45 16.38 7.64
CA ASP A 203 1.05 16.31 8.06
C ASP A 203 0.51 14.87 8.00
N ILE A 204 0.74 14.15 6.89
CA ILE A 204 0.30 12.75 6.77
C ILE A 204 1.08 11.79 7.69
N LEU A 205 2.31 12.13 8.07
CA LEU A 205 3.06 11.37 9.06
C LEU A 205 2.59 11.67 10.49
N GLU A 206 1.93 12.81 10.74
CA GLU A 206 1.28 13.07 12.02
C GLU A 206 -0.08 12.33 12.12
N GLU A 207 -0.06 11.04 11.81
CA GLU A 207 -1.13 10.11 12.10
C GLU A 207 -0.94 9.41 13.46
N SER A 208 -0.41 10.10 14.49
CA SER A 208 -0.13 9.49 15.79
C SER A 208 -1.36 9.29 16.69
N ARG A 209 -1.28 8.31 17.59
CA ARG A 209 -2.25 8.07 18.67
C ARG A 209 -2.45 9.27 19.61
N ARG A 210 -1.50 10.22 19.62
CA ARG A 210 -1.63 11.49 20.35
C ARG A 210 -2.86 12.29 19.90
N ARG A 211 -3.26 12.16 18.63
CA ARG A 211 -4.45 12.80 18.04
C ARG A 211 -5.75 12.04 18.30
N ALA A 212 -5.66 10.80 18.79
CA ALA A 212 -6.77 9.88 18.99
C ALA A 212 -6.76 9.32 20.42
N THR A 213 -7.01 10.18 21.42
CA THR A 213 -6.97 9.75 22.83
C THR A 213 -8.25 9.04 23.27
N ARG A 214 -8.10 8.00 24.12
CA ARG A 214 -9.23 7.19 24.65
C ARG A 214 -10.32 8.04 25.31
N THR A 215 -9.91 9.02 26.10
CA THR A 215 -10.82 9.90 26.82
C THR A 215 -11.74 10.63 25.85
N LYS A 216 -11.21 11.06 24.68
CA LYS A 216 -11.99 11.74 23.65
C LYS A 216 -12.98 10.78 22.98
N ALA A 217 -12.53 9.59 22.56
CA ALA A 217 -13.40 8.59 21.92
C ALA A 217 -14.61 8.19 22.77
N ARG A 218 -14.43 8.01 24.09
CA ARG A 218 -15.53 7.62 25.00
C ARG A 218 -16.63 8.68 25.15
N THR A 219 -16.40 9.90 24.68
CA THR A 219 -17.34 11.02 24.79
C THR A 219 -18.00 11.39 23.47
N LEU A 220 -17.67 10.71 22.37
CA LEU A 220 -18.12 11.05 21.04
C LEU A 220 -18.89 9.90 20.41
N MET A 221 -20.01 10.21 19.76
CA MET A 221 -20.60 9.31 18.78
C MET A 221 -19.92 9.57 17.44
N LEU A 222 -19.13 8.61 16.96
CA LEU A 222 -18.42 8.69 15.70
C LEU A 222 -19.15 7.83 14.67
N ASP A 223 -19.41 8.37 13.49
CA ASP A 223 -19.83 7.55 12.35
C ASP A 223 -18.71 6.57 11.95
N ILE A 224 -19.04 5.54 11.18
CA ILE A 224 -18.08 4.49 10.83
C ILE A 224 -16.83 5.00 10.11
N THR A 225 -16.96 6.03 9.26
CA THR A 225 -15.84 6.64 8.53
C THR A 225 -14.90 7.35 9.50
N SER A 226 -15.48 8.11 10.43
CA SER A 226 -14.75 8.80 11.49
C SER A 226 -14.09 7.81 12.46
N GLN A 227 -14.76 6.70 12.81
CA GLN A 227 -14.17 5.64 13.62
C GLN A 227 -12.98 4.98 12.94
N LYS A 228 -13.09 4.63 11.65
CA LYS A 228 -11.97 4.05 10.88
C LYS A 228 -10.74 4.93 10.95
N HIS A 229 -10.90 6.23 10.66
CA HIS A 229 -9.81 7.18 10.73
C HIS A 229 -9.22 7.25 12.16
N TRP A 230 -10.07 7.42 13.17
CA TRP A 230 -9.63 7.50 14.57
C TRP A 230 -8.81 6.27 15.01
N TRP A 231 -9.24 5.06 14.64
CA TRP A 231 -8.55 3.83 15.02
C TRP A 231 -7.19 3.66 14.31
N ARG A 232 -7.02 4.14 13.07
CA ARG A 232 -5.69 4.19 12.42
C ARG A 232 -4.71 5.04 13.23
N HIS A 233 -5.15 6.23 13.65
CA HIS A 233 -4.35 7.08 14.53
C HIS A 233 -4.05 6.37 15.85
N TYR A 234 -5.06 5.81 16.51
CA TYR A 234 -4.92 5.20 17.83
C TYR A 234 -3.88 4.07 17.89
N TYR A 235 -3.78 3.28 16.82
CA TYR A 235 -2.82 2.19 16.71
C TYR A 235 -1.42 2.62 16.23
N THR A 236 -1.29 3.83 15.70
CA THR A 236 0.01 4.39 15.31
C THR A 236 0.69 4.95 16.56
N GLU A 237 1.66 4.20 17.09
CA GLU A 237 2.36 4.56 18.30
C GLU A 237 3.29 5.77 18.10
N ASP A 238 4.14 5.68 17.08
CA ASP A 238 5.19 6.67 16.85
C ASP A 238 5.68 6.64 15.40
N VAL A 239 6.33 7.73 14.99
CA VAL A 239 7.04 7.83 13.71
C VAL A 239 8.49 8.18 14.00
N VAL A 240 9.41 7.32 13.58
CA VAL A 240 10.84 7.44 13.89
C VAL A 240 11.65 7.58 12.61
N PHE A 241 12.52 8.59 12.58
CA PHE A 241 13.46 8.83 11.49
C PHE A 241 14.81 8.21 11.81
N ASN A 242 15.33 7.37 10.91
CA ASN A 242 16.70 6.88 10.95
C ASN A 242 17.49 7.52 9.80
N GLU A 243 18.27 8.54 10.12
CA GLU A 243 19.05 9.30 9.14
C GLU A 243 20.16 8.48 8.47
N ALA A 244 20.76 7.54 9.20
CA ALA A 244 21.86 6.74 8.67
C ALA A 244 21.39 5.79 7.56
N GLU A 245 20.19 5.23 7.73
CA GLU A 245 19.56 4.33 6.77
C GLU A 245 18.62 5.08 5.79
N LYS A 246 18.37 6.36 6.06
CA LYS A 246 17.35 7.17 5.36
C LYS A 246 15.98 6.52 5.37
N THR A 247 15.58 5.99 6.52
CA THR A 247 14.28 5.33 6.70
C THR A 247 13.36 6.11 7.62
N VAL A 248 12.06 6.00 7.38
CA VAL A 248 10.98 6.48 8.25
C VAL A 248 10.20 5.26 8.69
N SER A 249 10.20 4.98 9.98
CA SER A 249 9.53 3.81 10.56
C SER A 249 8.26 4.24 11.26
N ILE A 250 7.12 3.72 10.79
CA ILE A 250 5.83 3.88 11.45
C ILE A 250 5.64 2.69 12.38
N TRP A 251 5.55 2.97 13.68
CA TRP A 251 5.38 1.96 14.70
C TRP A 251 3.91 1.75 15.00
N PHE A 252 3.45 0.50 14.89
CA PHE A 252 2.10 0.11 15.29
C PHE A 252 2.10 -0.70 16.58
N ASP A 253 1.10 -0.44 17.43
CA ASP A 253 0.84 -1.18 18.67
C ASP A 253 -0.60 -1.69 18.64
N PHE A 254 -0.80 -2.99 18.84
CA PHE A 254 -2.10 -3.65 18.79
C PHE A 254 -2.33 -4.50 20.06
N PRO A 255 -3.58 -4.71 20.48
CA PRO A 255 -3.89 -5.65 21.55
C PRO A 255 -3.44 -7.08 21.19
N GLU A 256 -2.93 -7.81 22.18
CA GLU A 256 -2.40 -9.18 21.99
C GLU A 256 -3.44 -10.13 21.38
N ALA A 257 -4.69 -10.03 21.83
CA ALA A 257 -5.78 -10.89 21.36
C ALA A 257 -6.12 -10.73 19.88
N ASP A 258 -5.89 -9.54 19.30
CA ASP A 258 -6.27 -9.21 17.92
C ASP A 258 -5.08 -8.86 17.03
N PHE A 259 -3.84 -9.06 17.53
CA PHE A 259 -2.60 -8.65 16.87
C PHE A 259 -2.53 -9.16 15.42
N ASP A 260 -2.77 -10.45 15.20
CA ASP A 260 -2.71 -11.09 13.89
C ASP A 260 -3.72 -10.52 12.90
N SER A 261 -4.90 -10.13 13.38
CA SER A 261 -5.95 -9.55 12.54
C SER A 261 -5.63 -8.10 12.19
N TYR A 262 -5.32 -7.28 13.20
CA TYR A 262 -5.14 -5.85 13.01
C TYR A 262 -3.85 -5.49 12.27
N SER A 263 -2.77 -6.25 12.50
CA SER A 263 -1.49 -6.07 11.80
C SER A 263 -1.56 -6.31 10.30
N ARG A 264 -2.59 -7.03 9.81
CA ARG A 264 -2.84 -7.27 8.38
C ARG A 264 -3.80 -6.27 7.75
N ILE A 265 -4.48 -5.45 8.56
CA ILE A 265 -5.50 -4.51 8.08
C ILE A 265 -5.01 -3.08 8.16
N VAL A 266 -4.61 -2.62 9.35
CA VAL A 266 -4.33 -1.20 9.60
C VAL A 266 -3.10 -0.73 8.81
N PRO A 267 -1.94 -1.42 8.85
CA PRO A 267 -0.78 -1.00 8.07
C PRO A 267 -1.04 -1.03 6.56
N GLU A 268 -1.75 -2.04 6.06
CA GLU A 268 -2.08 -2.19 4.62
C GLU A 268 -2.99 -1.07 4.11
N LEU A 269 -3.89 -0.57 4.97
CA LEU A 269 -4.73 0.60 4.64
C LEU A 269 -3.96 1.92 4.74
N GLN A 270 -3.04 2.07 5.69
CA GLN A 270 -2.42 3.36 6.01
C GLN A 270 -1.12 3.61 5.23
N LYS A 271 -0.20 2.65 5.25
CA LYS A 271 1.14 2.77 4.66
C LYS A 271 1.11 3.23 3.20
N PRO A 272 0.23 2.71 2.33
CA PRO A 272 0.28 3.06 0.90
C PRO A 272 -0.14 4.50 0.59
N TRP A 273 -0.95 5.14 1.46
CA TRP A 273 -1.26 6.56 1.33
C TRP A 273 -0.02 7.42 1.59
N ILE A 274 0.77 7.04 2.60
CA ILE A 274 2.02 7.71 2.95
C ILE A 274 3.07 7.47 1.86
N GLU A 275 3.22 6.23 1.36
CA GLU A 275 4.11 5.92 0.23
C GLU A 275 3.73 6.69 -1.05
N ALA A 276 2.43 6.81 -1.34
CA ALA A 276 1.95 7.61 -2.46
C ALA A 276 2.34 9.08 -2.31
N GLU A 277 2.21 9.65 -1.11
CA GLU A 277 2.60 11.04 -0.85
C GLU A 277 4.12 11.25 -1.01
N PHE A 278 4.96 10.36 -0.47
CA PHE A 278 6.41 10.37 -0.75
C PHE A 278 6.71 10.25 -2.25
N SER A 279 6.01 9.36 -2.96
CA SER A 279 6.20 9.13 -4.39
C SER A 279 5.83 10.35 -5.24
N ARG A 280 4.74 11.05 -4.89
CA ARG A 280 4.31 12.29 -5.54
C ARG A 280 5.40 13.38 -5.48
N HIS A 281 6.15 13.43 -4.37
CA HIS A 281 7.22 14.43 -4.17
C HIS A 281 8.63 13.89 -4.43
N ALA A 282 8.78 12.64 -4.85
CA ALA A 282 10.08 11.98 -5.03
C ALA A 282 11.02 12.77 -5.95
N ALA A 283 10.51 13.37 -7.03
CA ALA A 283 11.34 14.15 -7.95
C ALA A 283 11.96 15.39 -7.28
N VAL A 284 11.17 16.15 -6.51
CA VAL A 284 11.66 17.35 -5.81
C VAL A 284 12.55 16.97 -4.63
N PHE A 285 12.20 15.91 -3.90
CA PHE A 285 12.99 15.37 -2.80
C PHE A 285 14.35 14.85 -3.27
N ASN A 286 14.39 14.07 -4.35
CA ASN A 286 15.63 13.58 -4.96
C ASN A 286 16.54 14.74 -5.41
N LYS A 287 15.96 15.78 -6.03
CA LYS A 287 16.69 16.98 -6.47
C LYS A 287 17.44 17.66 -5.32
N PHE A 288 16.87 17.68 -4.12
CA PHE A 288 17.46 18.34 -2.95
C PHE A 288 18.08 17.37 -1.93
N GLY A 289 18.09 16.07 -2.20
CA GLY A 289 18.66 15.06 -1.30
C GLY A 289 17.81 14.71 -0.07
N VAL A 290 16.51 15.01 -0.10
CA VAL A 290 15.54 14.71 0.98
C VAL A 290 14.85 13.38 0.71
N THR A 291 15.64 12.31 0.63
CA THR A 291 15.14 10.98 0.24
C THR A 291 14.94 10.12 1.46
N TRP A 292 13.73 9.61 1.63
CA TRP A 292 13.35 8.72 2.73
C TRP A 292 12.68 7.46 2.18
N THR A 293 12.94 6.33 2.83
CA THR A 293 12.29 5.04 2.55
C THR A 293 11.34 4.72 3.68
N LEU A 294 10.06 4.45 3.36
CA LEU A 294 9.07 4.13 4.39
C LEU A 294 9.16 2.66 4.82
N GLN A 295 9.12 2.43 6.12
CA GLN A 295 9.05 1.12 6.75
C GLN A 295 7.88 1.11 7.75
N ALA A 296 7.18 -0.02 7.82
CA ALA A 296 6.17 -0.26 8.84
C ALA A 296 6.73 -1.29 9.81
N GLU A 297 6.80 -0.92 11.08
CA GLU A 297 7.33 -1.76 12.14
C GLU A 297 6.22 -2.14 13.12
N LEU A 298 6.04 -3.43 13.32
CA LEU A 298 5.05 -3.97 14.25
C LEU A 298 5.71 -4.18 15.61
N LYS A 299 5.18 -3.52 16.65
CA LYS A 299 5.60 -3.77 18.03
C LYS A 299 4.68 -4.78 18.68
N PHE A 300 5.26 -5.90 19.09
CA PHE A 300 4.63 -6.76 20.07
C PHE A 300 5.06 -6.32 21.47
N LYS A 301 4.09 -5.88 22.28
CA LYS A 301 4.32 -5.62 23.70
C LYS A 301 3.57 -6.67 24.51
N GLN A 302 4.32 -7.40 25.34
CA GLN A 302 3.76 -8.37 26.29
C GLN A 302 2.69 -7.75 27.22
N TYR A 303 2.73 -6.43 27.43
CA TYR A 303 1.76 -5.70 28.23
C TYR A 303 1.25 -4.45 27.48
N SER A 304 0.78 -4.61 26.24
CA SER A 304 0.09 -3.52 25.54
C SER A 304 -1.20 -3.19 26.28
N ASP A 305 -1.41 -1.91 26.57
CA ASP A 305 -2.67 -1.44 27.15
C ASP A 305 -3.73 -1.12 26.08
N THR A 306 -3.36 -1.28 24.81
CA THR A 306 -4.14 -0.87 23.65
C THR A 306 -5.47 -1.63 23.59
N GLU A 307 -6.54 -0.92 23.24
CA GLU A 307 -7.91 -1.47 23.24
C GLU A 307 -8.22 -2.05 21.87
N SER A 308 -9.07 -3.08 21.83
CA SER A 308 -9.64 -3.61 20.59
C SER A 308 -10.62 -2.61 19.98
N MET A 309 -10.61 -2.51 18.65
CA MET A 309 -11.60 -1.69 17.94
C MET A 309 -12.91 -2.47 17.81
N PRO A 310 -14.07 -1.78 17.74
CA PRO A 310 -15.35 -2.45 17.57
C PRO A 310 -15.39 -3.33 16.31
N ASP A 311 -16.08 -4.48 16.38
CA ASP A 311 -16.19 -5.43 15.25
C ASP A 311 -16.73 -4.79 13.97
N GLU A 312 -17.64 -3.82 14.10
CA GLU A 312 -18.16 -3.05 12.98
C GLU A 312 -17.08 -2.26 12.25
N VAL A 313 -16.10 -1.70 12.99
CA VAL A 313 -14.95 -0.98 12.44
C VAL A 313 -14.00 -1.94 11.76
N VAL A 314 -13.68 -3.08 12.40
CA VAL A 314 -12.83 -4.12 11.80
C VAL A 314 -13.44 -4.60 10.47
N THR A 315 -14.74 -4.88 10.48
CA THR A 315 -15.48 -5.33 9.29
C THR A 315 -15.44 -4.28 8.18
N ALA A 316 -15.67 -3.01 8.53
CA ALA A 316 -15.64 -1.92 7.56
C ALA A 316 -14.23 -1.69 6.98
N MET A 317 -13.17 -1.79 7.79
CA MET A 317 -11.78 -1.70 7.32
C MET A 317 -11.39 -2.89 6.45
N ALA A 318 -11.79 -4.11 6.82
CA ALA A 318 -11.53 -5.31 6.03
C ALA A 318 -12.24 -5.26 4.67
N ALA A 319 -13.47 -4.73 4.63
CA ALA A 319 -14.19 -4.49 3.37
C ALA A 319 -13.46 -3.47 2.48
N GLU A 320 -13.01 -2.35 3.05
CA GLU A 320 -12.21 -1.33 2.34
C GLU A 320 -10.91 -1.92 1.77
N LEU A 321 -10.19 -2.73 2.56
CA LEU A 321 -8.97 -3.39 2.11
C LEU A 321 -9.25 -4.37 0.95
N ARG A 322 -10.36 -5.11 1.03
CA ARG A 322 -10.77 -6.03 -0.03
C ARG A 322 -11.11 -5.29 -1.32
N GLU A 323 -11.87 -4.20 -1.25
CA GLU A 323 -12.19 -3.36 -2.41
C GLU A 323 -10.92 -2.85 -3.07
N ARG A 324 -9.97 -2.36 -2.26
CA ARG A 324 -8.69 -1.91 -2.76
C ARG A 324 -7.88 -3.00 -3.45
N HIS A 325 -7.80 -4.21 -2.88
CA HIS A 325 -7.13 -5.33 -3.56
C HIS A 325 -7.78 -5.69 -4.90
N ILE A 326 -9.12 -5.63 -4.99
CA ILE A 326 -9.84 -5.84 -6.25
C ILE A 326 -9.43 -4.78 -7.28
N GLU A 327 -9.41 -3.50 -6.91
CA GLU A 327 -8.98 -2.42 -7.79
C GLU A 327 -7.53 -2.58 -8.25
N GLU A 328 -6.63 -2.97 -7.36
CA GLU A 328 -5.23 -3.22 -7.68
C GLU A 328 -5.07 -4.41 -8.64
N ASP A 329 -5.83 -5.48 -8.45
CA ASP A 329 -5.84 -6.63 -9.35
C ASP A 329 -6.42 -6.28 -10.73
N GLU A 330 -7.45 -5.44 -10.79
CA GLU A 330 -7.98 -4.92 -12.06
C GLU A 330 -6.95 -4.06 -12.80
N ARG A 331 -6.21 -3.20 -12.08
CA ARG A 331 -5.10 -2.41 -12.65
C ARG A 331 -4.00 -3.34 -13.16
N ARG A 332 -3.57 -4.32 -12.37
CA ARG A 332 -2.57 -5.33 -12.78
C ARG A 332 -3.01 -6.10 -14.03
N ARG A 333 -4.28 -6.52 -14.07
CA ARG A 333 -4.86 -7.19 -15.23
C ARG A 333 -4.85 -6.30 -16.47
N THR A 334 -5.15 -5.01 -16.32
CA THR A 334 -5.11 -4.05 -17.42
C THR A 334 -3.69 -3.88 -17.98
N VAL A 335 -2.69 -3.77 -17.11
CA VAL A 335 -1.27 -3.73 -17.51
C VAL A 335 -0.88 -5.00 -18.26
N LEU A 336 -1.20 -6.18 -17.72
CA LEU A 336 -0.93 -7.47 -18.36
C LEU A 336 -1.58 -7.57 -19.75
N LEU A 337 -2.83 -7.12 -19.90
CA LEU A 337 -3.53 -7.11 -21.18
C LEU A 337 -2.87 -6.18 -22.21
N ASN A 338 -2.33 -5.04 -21.78
CA ASN A 338 -1.60 -4.13 -22.67
C ASN A 338 -0.26 -4.73 -23.09
N THR A 339 0.52 -5.28 -22.16
CA THR A 339 1.77 -6.00 -22.48
C THR A 339 1.52 -7.16 -23.43
N PHE A 340 0.42 -7.90 -23.24
CA PHE A 340 0.00 -8.97 -24.14
C PHE A 340 -0.30 -8.45 -25.55
N ARG A 341 -1.09 -7.37 -25.68
CA ARG A 341 -1.43 -6.75 -26.97
C ARG A 341 -0.19 -6.31 -27.75
N GLU A 342 0.80 -5.76 -27.06
CA GLU A 342 2.04 -5.28 -27.66
C GLU A 342 2.97 -6.43 -28.09
N SER A 343 3.07 -7.47 -27.27
CA SER A 343 4.03 -8.57 -27.50
C SER A 343 3.50 -9.65 -28.47
N ARG A 344 2.18 -9.82 -28.54
CA ARG A 344 1.54 -10.90 -29.30
C ARG A 344 1.95 -10.97 -30.79
N PRO A 345 1.99 -9.87 -31.57
CA PRO A 345 2.33 -9.94 -33.00
C PRO A 345 3.72 -10.54 -33.26
N GLN A 346 4.69 -10.25 -32.39
CA GLN A 346 6.06 -10.75 -32.53
C GLN A 346 6.12 -12.27 -32.30
N VAL A 347 5.43 -12.76 -31.27
CA VAL A 347 5.37 -14.18 -30.94
C VAL A 347 4.60 -14.97 -32.02
N GLU A 348 3.51 -14.41 -32.56
CA GLU A 348 2.78 -15.01 -33.67
C GLU A 348 3.63 -15.07 -34.96
N SER A 349 4.42 -14.03 -35.26
CA SER A 349 5.36 -14.03 -36.39
C SER A 349 6.40 -15.15 -36.24
N ARG A 350 7.03 -15.25 -35.06
CA ARG A 350 8.01 -16.30 -34.76
C ARG A 350 7.41 -17.69 -34.88
N LEU A 351 6.18 -17.90 -34.40
CA LEU A 351 5.46 -19.17 -34.55
C LEU A 351 5.20 -19.50 -36.02
N ALA A 352 4.74 -18.52 -36.81
CA ALA A 352 4.48 -18.69 -38.24
C ALA A 352 5.76 -19.06 -39.02
N GLU A 353 6.86 -18.37 -38.75
CA GLU A 353 8.18 -18.67 -39.33
C GLU A 353 8.67 -20.08 -38.95
N LEU A 354 8.51 -20.46 -37.67
CA LEU A 354 8.88 -21.80 -37.20
C LEU A 354 8.07 -22.89 -37.92
N ARG A 355 6.77 -22.67 -38.12
CA ARG A 355 5.89 -23.59 -38.84
C ARG A 355 6.26 -23.72 -40.33
N GLN A 356 6.71 -22.64 -40.97
CA GLN A 356 7.20 -22.71 -42.36
C GLN A 356 8.46 -23.57 -42.48
N LYS A 357 9.35 -23.50 -41.48
CA LYS A 357 10.60 -24.26 -41.42
C LYS A 357 10.44 -25.68 -40.85
N GLU A 358 9.23 -26.13 -40.54
CA GLU A 358 9.00 -27.44 -39.90
C GLU A 358 9.63 -28.60 -40.70
N LYS A 359 9.53 -28.55 -42.04
CA LYS A 359 10.08 -29.59 -42.93
C LYS A 359 11.60 -29.56 -43.04
N GLU A 360 12.24 -28.47 -42.63
CA GLU A 360 13.69 -28.26 -42.70
C GLU A 360 14.39 -28.65 -41.39
N LEU A 361 13.63 -28.82 -40.30
CA LEU A 361 14.15 -29.13 -38.97
C LEU A 361 13.98 -30.61 -38.63
N SER A 362 14.85 -31.13 -37.76
CA SER A 362 14.60 -32.43 -37.14
C SER A 362 13.37 -32.35 -36.22
N PRO A 363 12.66 -33.47 -35.97
CA PRO A 363 11.52 -33.47 -35.04
C PRO A 363 11.89 -32.98 -33.62
N GLU A 364 13.11 -33.26 -33.16
CA GLU A 364 13.64 -32.77 -31.88
C GLU A 364 13.86 -31.26 -31.90
N ASP A 365 14.59 -30.73 -32.89
CA ASP A 365 14.88 -29.29 -32.99
C ASP A 365 13.61 -28.45 -33.15
N PHE A 366 12.63 -28.97 -33.90
CA PHE A 366 11.34 -28.32 -34.05
C PHE A 366 10.59 -28.24 -32.72
N LEU A 367 10.55 -29.34 -31.96
CA LEU A 367 9.91 -29.37 -30.63
C LEU A 367 10.59 -28.40 -29.66
N LEU A 368 11.93 -28.39 -29.59
CA LEU A 368 12.66 -27.50 -28.69
C LEU A 368 12.36 -26.01 -28.98
N LYS A 369 12.36 -25.62 -30.26
CA LYS A 369 11.98 -24.26 -30.66
C LYS A 369 10.50 -23.94 -30.37
N LEU A 370 9.63 -24.94 -30.44
CA LEU A 370 8.21 -24.79 -30.14
C LEU A 370 7.97 -24.62 -28.63
N VAL A 371 8.79 -25.28 -27.80
CA VAL A 371 8.80 -25.07 -26.34
C VAL A 371 9.17 -23.62 -26.01
N GLU A 372 10.19 -23.06 -26.66
CA GLU A 372 10.55 -21.64 -26.48
C GLU A 372 9.36 -20.72 -26.79
N VAL A 373 8.72 -20.90 -27.95
CA VAL A 373 7.55 -20.08 -28.34
C VAL A 373 6.37 -20.30 -27.39
N SER A 374 6.15 -21.53 -26.92
CA SER A 374 5.11 -21.84 -25.93
C SER A 374 5.38 -21.16 -24.61
N ASN A 375 6.62 -21.16 -24.13
CA ASN A 375 7.03 -20.45 -22.91
C ASN A 375 6.87 -18.93 -23.05
N ASP A 376 7.22 -18.36 -24.21
CA ASP A 376 7.00 -16.94 -24.49
C ASP A 376 5.50 -16.58 -24.43
N LEU A 377 4.66 -17.39 -25.10
CA LEU A 377 3.20 -17.24 -25.05
C LEU A 377 2.66 -17.34 -23.62
N TRP A 378 3.21 -18.25 -22.80
CA TRP A 378 2.81 -18.41 -21.41
C TRP A 378 3.20 -17.19 -20.57
N ALA A 379 4.43 -16.69 -20.74
CA ALA A 379 4.97 -15.55 -20.02
C ALA A 379 4.18 -14.26 -20.28
N ILE A 380 3.67 -14.07 -21.49
CA ILE A 380 2.82 -12.91 -21.85
C ILE A 380 1.33 -13.12 -21.51
N GLY A 381 0.97 -14.21 -20.81
CA GLY A 381 -0.40 -14.49 -20.37
C GLY A 381 -1.29 -15.21 -21.37
N SER A 382 -0.77 -15.64 -22.52
CA SER A 382 -1.50 -16.39 -23.56
C SER A 382 -1.59 -17.89 -23.25
N LYS A 383 -2.10 -18.23 -22.06
CA LYS A 383 -2.03 -19.59 -21.49
C LYS A 383 -2.53 -20.68 -22.44
N ARG A 384 -3.73 -20.53 -22.99
CA ARG A 384 -4.32 -21.51 -23.92
C ARG A 384 -3.53 -21.64 -25.21
N SER A 385 -3.11 -20.53 -25.83
CA SER A 385 -2.31 -20.57 -27.05
C SER A 385 -0.97 -21.24 -26.81
N ALA A 386 -0.33 -20.99 -25.66
CA ALA A 386 0.90 -21.66 -25.27
C ALA A 386 0.72 -23.19 -25.20
N ILE A 387 -0.32 -23.65 -24.48
CA ILE A 387 -0.66 -25.07 -24.35
C ILE A 387 -0.93 -25.68 -25.73
N PHE A 388 -1.86 -25.11 -26.50
CA PHE A 388 -2.27 -25.68 -27.79
C PHE A 388 -1.17 -25.64 -28.84
N THR A 389 -0.24 -24.68 -28.75
CA THR A 389 0.94 -24.63 -29.62
C THR A 389 1.81 -25.86 -29.43
N LEU A 390 1.98 -26.34 -28.20
CA LEU A 390 2.92 -27.40 -27.86
C LEU A 390 2.28 -28.79 -27.69
N VAL A 391 1.11 -28.89 -27.04
CA VAL A 391 0.57 -30.15 -26.53
C VAL A 391 0.35 -31.23 -27.58
N PHE A 392 -0.17 -30.85 -28.75
CA PHE A 392 -0.40 -31.80 -29.83
C PHE A 392 0.87 -32.18 -30.59
N GLU A 393 1.84 -31.28 -30.68
CA GLU A 393 3.13 -31.59 -31.30
C GLU A 393 3.97 -32.46 -30.37
N PHE A 394 3.97 -32.16 -29.08
CA PHE A 394 4.60 -32.98 -28.05
C PHE A 394 4.03 -34.40 -28.07
N GLY A 395 2.70 -34.56 -28.06
CA GLY A 395 2.07 -35.88 -28.16
C GLY A 395 2.44 -36.67 -29.43
N ARG A 396 2.72 -35.99 -30.55
CA ARG A 396 3.07 -36.64 -31.83
C ARG A 396 4.56 -36.94 -32.01
N LYS A 397 5.43 -36.10 -31.45
CA LYS A 397 6.87 -36.08 -31.76
C LYS A 397 7.75 -36.37 -30.54
N SER A 398 7.21 -36.45 -29.33
CA SER A 398 7.98 -36.67 -28.08
C SER A 398 8.83 -37.93 -28.09
N GLN A 399 8.43 -38.98 -28.83
CA GLN A 399 9.23 -40.20 -29.03
C GLN A 399 10.62 -39.96 -29.63
N HIS A 400 10.84 -38.80 -30.27
CA HIS A 400 12.13 -38.41 -30.83
C HIS A 400 13.05 -37.72 -29.82
N LEU A 401 12.54 -37.38 -28.63
CA LEU A 401 13.32 -36.86 -27.52
C LEU A 401 13.88 -38.02 -26.69
N ASP A 402 15.06 -37.82 -26.13
CA ASP A 402 15.55 -38.66 -25.03
C ASP A 402 14.62 -38.55 -23.79
N ALA A 403 14.69 -39.54 -22.90
CA ALA A 403 13.79 -39.64 -21.76
C ALA A 403 13.89 -38.42 -20.83
N ALA A 404 15.09 -37.92 -20.56
CA ALA A 404 15.30 -36.79 -19.67
C ALA A 404 14.65 -35.49 -20.21
N LYS A 405 14.89 -35.15 -21.48
CA LYS A 405 14.24 -33.99 -22.13
C LYS A 405 12.74 -34.15 -22.22
N ARG A 406 12.26 -35.38 -22.46
CA ARG A 406 10.83 -35.65 -22.52
C ARG A 406 10.16 -35.42 -21.17
N LEU A 407 10.79 -35.84 -20.07
CA LEU A 407 10.32 -35.54 -18.72
C LEU A 407 10.33 -34.04 -18.45
N GLU A 408 11.40 -33.32 -18.79
CA GLU A 408 11.49 -31.87 -18.56
C GLU A 408 10.35 -31.11 -19.27
N ILE A 409 10.23 -31.29 -20.58
CA ILE A 409 9.24 -30.60 -21.42
C ILE A 409 7.83 -31.05 -21.05
N GLY A 410 7.63 -32.36 -20.89
CA GLY A 410 6.33 -32.95 -20.55
C GLY A 410 5.82 -32.51 -19.18
N THR A 411 6.71 -32.44 -18.19
CA THR A 411 6.39 -31.94 -16.84
C THR A 411 5.94 -30.48 -16.90
N ARG A 412 6.70 -29.64 -17.61
CA ARG A 412 6.34 -28.22 -17.76
C ARG A 412 4.98 -28.05 -18.45
N LEU A 413 4.75 -28.77 -19.54
CA LEU A 413 3.49 -28.73 -20.27
C LEU A 413 2.32 -29.26 -19.42
N MET A 414 2.54 -30.29 -18.60
CA MET A 414 1.53 -30.83 -17.69
C MET A 414 1.16 -29.81 -16.61
N GLN A 415 2.14 -29.10 -16.03
CA GLN A 415 1.89 -27.98 -15.12
C GLN A 415 1.05 -26.90 -15.77
N MET A 416 1.37 -26.51 -17.01
CA MET A 416 0.58 -25.53 -17.77
C MET A 416 -0.88 -26.00 -17.94
N CYS A 417 -1.09 -27.28 -18.25
CA CYS A 417 -2.43 -27.86 -18.36
C CYS A 417 -3.19 -27.84 -17.02
N LEU A 418 -2.52 -28.14 -15.91
CA LEU A 418 -3.12 -28.09 -14.57
C LEU A 418 -3.49 -26.66 -14.17
N GLU A 419 -2.58 -25.72 -14.37
CA GLU A 419 -2.78 -24.30 -14.05
C GLU A 419 -3.91 -23.65 -14.87
N ASP A 420 -4.19 -24.11 -16.09
CA ASP A 420 -5.31 -23.62 -16.92
C ASP A 420 -6.58 -24.47 -16.81
N GLY A 421 -6.60 -25.47 -15.91
CA GLY A 421 -7.77 -26.33 -15.66
C GLY A 421 -8.11 -27.30 -16.79
N MET A 422 -7.11 -27.76 -17.54
CA MET A 422 -7.25 -28.71 -18.67
C MET A 422 -6.37 -29.97 -18.52
N PRO A 423 -6.48 -30.73 -17.40
CA PRO A 423 -5.64 -31.91 -17.15
C PRO A 423 -5.81 -33.00 -18.21
N GLU A 424 -6.98 -33.09 -18.86
CA GLU A 424 -7.29 -34.11 -19.88
C GLU A 424 -6.38 -34.04 -21.11
N LEU A 425 -5.81 -32.87 -21.42
CA LEU A 425 -4.91 -32.71 -22.57
C LEU A 425 -3.60 -33.48 -22.42
N ALA A 426 -3.22 -33.83 -21.18
CA ALA A 426 -2.02 -34.61 -20.91
C ALA A 426 -2.24 -36.13 -20.99
N LYS A 427 -3.49 -36.61 -21.07
CA LYS A 427 -3.83 -38.05 -20.99
C LYS A 427 -3.14 -38.94 -22.02
N GLY A 428 -2.91 -38.42 -23.22
CA GLY A 428 -2.25 -39.16 -24.30
C GLY A 428 -0.78 -39.47 -24.07
N TRP A 429 -0.09 -38.72 -23.19
CA TRP A 429 1.36 -38.84 -22.98
C TRP A 429 1.78 -38.84 -21.51
N GLY A 430 0.92 -38.48 -20.55
CA GLY A 430 1.24 -38.45 -19.12
C GLY A 430 1.63 -39.80 -18.54
N ILE A 431 0.97 -40.88 -19.00
CA ILE A 431 1.33 -42.26 -18.63
C ILE A 431 2.71 -42.63 -19.17
N VAL A 432 3.06 -42.17 -20.39
CA VAL A 432 4.37 -42.40 -20.99
C VAL A 432 5.46 -41.69 -20.19
N LEU A 433 5.21 -40.45 -19.72
CA LEU A 433 6.14 -39.75 -18.83
C LEU A 433 6.36 -40.50 -17.52
N GLN A 434 5.31 -41.07 -16.91
CA GLN A 434 5.49 -41.88 -15.70
C GLN A 434 6.38 -43.09 -15.95
N GLN A 435 6.24 -43.74 -17.11
CA GLN A 435 7.08 -44.87 -17.50
C GLN A 435 8.53 -44.44 -17.76
N ASP A 436 8.73 -43.32 -18.46
CA ASP A 436 10.06 -42.76 -18.71
C ASP A 436 10.75 -42.39 -17.39
N ALA A 437 10.03 -41.82 -16.42
CA ALA A 437 10.56 -41.50 -15.09
C ALA A 437 11.05 -42.76 -14.35
N LYS A 438 10.35 -43.88 -14.48
CA LYS A 438 10.77 -45.19 -13.90
C LYS A 438 11.99 -45.80 -14.59
N SER A 439 12.23 -45.41 -15.85
CA SER A 439 13.37 -45.93 -16.63
C SER A 439 14.68 -45.20 -16.36
N LEU A 440 14.61 -44.01 -15.76
CA LEU A 440 15.78 -43.20 -15.39
C LEU A 440 16.22 -43.47 -13.95
N PRO A 441 17.48 -43.16 -13.60
CA PRO A 441 17.93 -43.21 -12.21
C PRO A 441 17.08 -42.30 -11.31
N PRO A 442 16.70 -42.74 -10.09
CA PRO A 442 15.95 -41.91 -9.13
C PRO A 442 16.63 -40.57 -8.79
N THR A 443 17.95 -40.51 -8.95
CA THR A 443 18.78 -39.32 -8.72
C THR A 443 18.77 -38.33 -9.88
N ASP A 444 18.14 -38.65 -11.01
CA ASP A 444 18.05 -37.75 -12.16
C ASP A 444 17.16 -36.53 -11.80
N PRO A 445 17.62 -35.30 -12.05
CA PRO A 445 16.90 -34.09 -11.64
C PRO A 445 15.51 -33.93 -12.28
N ALA A 446 15.22 -34.61 -13.39
CA ALA A 446 13.92 -34.54 -14.04
C ALA A 446 12.87 -35.49 -13.44
N VAL A 447 13.29 -36.53 -12.69
CA VAL A 447 12.40 -37.59 -12.21
C VAL A 447 11.46 -37.10 -11.11
N PHE A 448 12.00 -36.50 -10.04
CA PHE A 448 11.19 -36.05 -8.90
C PHE A 448 10.14 -34.98 -9.28
N PRO A 449 10.50 -33.89 -10.00
CA PRO A 449 9.51 -32.90 -10.43
C PRO A 449 8.40 -33.49 -11.31
N CYS A 450 8.75 -34.47 -12.15
CA CYS A 450 7.79 -35.15 -13.01
C CYS A 450 6.79 -35.98 -12.20
N LEU A 451 7.27 -36.86 -11.31
CA LEU A 451 6.41 -37.71 -10.47
C LEU A 451 5.49 -36.88 -9.55
N ARG A 452 6.02 -35.78 -9.02
CA ARG A 452 5.22 -34.82 -8.23
C ARG A 452 4.10 -34.19 -9.06
N THR A 453 4.39 -33.81 -10.31
CA THR A 453 3.39 -33.22 -11.21
C THR A 453 2.37 -34.26 -11.69
N ILE A 454 2.79 -35.50 -11.94
CA ILE A 454 1.92 -36.62 -12.30
C ILE A 454 0.93 -36.93 -11.16
N THR A 455 1.38 -36.83 -9.92
CA THR A 455 0.50 -36.92 -8.75
C THR A 455 -0.64 -35.90 -8.83
N ASP A 456 -0.28 -34.61 -9.01
CA ASP A 456 -1.26 -33.53 -9.09
C ASP A 456 -2.21 -33.71 -10.28
N TRP A 457 -1.68 -34.26 -11.38
CA TRP A 457 -2.46 -34.59 -12.57
C TRP A 457 -3.49 -35.69 -12.32
N PHE A 458 -3.11 -36.80 -11.67
CA PHE A 458 -4.06 -37.85 -11.30
C PHE A 458 -5.13 -37.34 -10.33
N ILE A 459 -4.76 -36.52 -9.35
CA ILE A 459 -5.72 -35.89 -8.43
C ILE A 459 -6.72 -35.02 -9.20
N ALA A 460 -6.25 -34.19 -10.13
CA ALA A 460 -7.10 -33.34 -10.95
C ALA A 460 -8.05 -34.14 -11.87
N LEU A 461 -7.66 -35.35 -12.27
CA LEU A 461 -8.50 -36.30 -13.01
C LEU A 461 -9.38 -37.19 -12.11
N CYS A 462 -9.35 -36.99 -10.80
CA CYS A 462 -10.02 -37.86 -9.81
C CYS A 462 -9.54 -39.33 -9.85
N GLY A 463 -8.34 -39.60 -10.35
CA GLY A 463 -7.68 -40.91 -10.34
C GLY A 463 -6.91 -41.13 -9.04
N TYR A 464 -7.62 -41.25 -7.93
CA TYR A 464 -7.02 -41.23 -6.59
C TYR A 464 -6.12 -42.43 -6.30
N ASP A 465 -6.44 -43.63 -6.81
CA ASP A 465 -5.62 -44.82 -6.62
C ASP A 465 -4.29 -44.69 -7.37
N GLU A 466 -4.33 -44.18 -8.60
CA GLU A 466 -3.15 -43.86 -9.39
C GLU A 466 -2.33 -42.73 -8.75
N ALA A 467 -2.99 -41.72 -8.16
CA ALA A 467 -2.32 -40.67 -7.40
C ALA A 467 -1.55 -41.23 -6.20
N LYS A 468 -2.13 -42.17 -5.43
CA LYS A 468 -1.43 -42.82 -4.30
C LYS A 468 -0.19 -43.57 -4.76
N VAL A 469 -0.25 -44.27 -5.89
CA VAL A 469 0.90 -44.95 -6.49
C VAL A 469 1.97 -43.93 -6.91
N ALA A 470 1.59 -42.86 -7.62
CA ALA A 470 2.50 -41.81 -8.03
C ALA A 470 3.16 -41.07 -6.85
N ILE A 471 2.43 -40.89 -5.73
CA ILE A 471 2.98 -40.30 -4.49
C ILE A 471 4.05 -41.20 -3.88
N ALA A 472 3.79 -42.52 -3.79
CA ALA A 472 4.79 -43.45 -3.26
C ALA A 472 6.07 -43.46 -4.11
N GLU A 473 5.92 -43.37 -5.43
CA GLU A 473 7.04 -43.24 -6.37
C GLU A 473 7.78 -41.90 -6.19
N ALA A 474 7.06 -40.79 -6.02
CA ALA A 474 7.66 -39.48 -5.78
C ALA A 474 8.42 -39.41 -4.45
N ILE A 475 7.90 -40.02 -3.38
CA ILE A 475 8.56 -40.11 -2.07
C ILE A 475 9.91 -40.83 -2.19
N ALA A 476 9.96 -41.94 -2.94
CA ALA A 476 11.20 -42.70 -3.14
C ALA A 476 12.31 -41.89 -3.86
N CYS A 477 11.93 -40.82 -4.57
CA CYS A 477 12.83 -39.95 -5.32
C CYS A 477 12.98 -38.55 -4.66
N ALA A 478 12.44 -38.32 -3.47
CA ALA A 478 12.42 -37.00 -2.85
C ALA A 478 13.85 -36.50 -2.51
N PRO A 479 14.15 -35.22 -2.77
CA PRO A 479 15.51 -34.69 -2.56
C PRO A 479 15.83 -34.37 -1.10
N ASN A 480 14.81 -34.26 -0.23
CA ASN A 480 14.96 -33.96 1.19
C ASN A 480 13.71 -34.39 1.99
N ASP A 481 13.84 -34.33 3.32
CA ASP A 481 12.78 -34.74 4.25
C ASP A 481 11.54 -33.84 4.16
N ASN A 482 11.70 -32.54 3.88
CA ASN A 482 10.57 -31.60 3.76
C ASN A 482 9.66 -31.96 2.56
N GLU A 483 10.24 -32.27 1.40
CA GLU A 483 9.48 -32.75 0.24
C GLU A 483 8.80 -34.10 0.51
N THR A 484 9.45 -34.96 1.30
CA THR A 484 8.86 -36.23 1.75
C THR A 484 7.63 -35.99 2.64
N GLU A 485 7.75 -35.10 3.63
CA GLU A 485 6.65 -34.71 4.52
C GLU A 485 5.48 -34.09 3.74
N LEU A 486 5.76 -33.20 2.77
CA LEU A 486 4.73 -32.61 1.91
C LEU A 486 3.98 -33.67 1.10
N LEU A 487 4.68 -34.68 0.58
CA LEU A 487 4.06 -35.78 -0.18
C LEU A 487 3.26 -36.73 0.72
N VAL A 488 3.72 -36.98 1.96
CA VAL A 488 2.95 -37.75 2.96
C VAL A 488 1.67 -37.01 3.35
N ALA A 489 1.75 -35.71 3.57
CA ALA A 489 0.57 -34.87 3.82
C ALA A 489 -0.38 -34.88 2.62
N LYS A 490 0.17 -34.79 1.39
CA LYS A 490 -0.62 -34.87 0.16
C LYS A 490 -1.33 -36.22 0.01
N ARG A 491 -0.68 -37.34 0.35
CA ARG A 491 -1.31 -38.66 0.38
C ARG A 491 -2.49 -38.71 1.33
N SER A 492 -2.32 -38.15 2.53
CA SER A 492 -3.40 -38.04 3.52
C SER A 492 -4.56 -37.18 2.98
N GLY A 493 -4.26 -36.12 2.22
CA GLY A 493 -5.27 -35.33 1.52
C GLY A 493 -6.03 -36.13 0.46
N VAL A 494 -5.39 -37.06 -0.26
CA VAL A 494 -6.06 -37.96 -1.20
C VAL A 494 -6.97 -38.95 -0.47
N ASP A 495 -6.50 -39.53 0.64
CA ASP A 495 -7.31 -40.41 1.51
C ASP A 495 -8.56 -39.66 2.02
N PHE A 496 -8.41 -38.39 2.41
CA PHE A 496 -9.53 -37.51 2.78
C PHE A 496 -10.54 -37.32 1.64
N LEU A 497 -10.07 -37.04 0.42
CA LEU A 497 -10.94 -36.84 -0.76
C LEU A 497 -11.73 -38.11 -1.14
N GLN A 498 -11.22 -39.29 -0.79
CA GLN A 498 -11.94 -40.57 -0.94
C GLN A 498 -12.87 -40.91 0.25
N GLY A 499 -12.91 -40.06 1.29
CA GLY A 499 -13.73 -40.28 2.48
C GLY A 499 -13.12 -41.24 3.51
N GLU A 500 -11.83 -41.55 3.41
CA GLU A 500 -11.10 -42.42 4.33
C GLU A 500 -10.63 -41.64 5.58
N LEU A 501 -11.59 -41.10 6.35
CA LEU A 501 -11.34 -40.21 7.49
C LEU A 501 -10.42 -40.83 8.58
N GLN A 502 -10.43 -42.15 8.73
CA GLN A 502 -9.58 -42.87 9.69
C GLN A 502 -8.09 -42.79 9.33
N ALA A 503 -7.74 -42.69 8.04
CA ALA A 503 -6.35 -42.55 7.60
C ALA A 503 -5.78 -41.14 7.87
N VAL A 504 -6.65 -40.14 8.02
CA VAL A 504 -6.30 -38.72 8.17
C VAL A 504 -6.18 -38.32 9.65
N ALA A 505 -7.00 -38.93 10.52
CA ALA A 505 -7.07 -38.57 11.93
C ALA A 505 -6.03 -39.28 12.81
N GLY A 506 -5.34 -40.30 12.29
CA GLY A 506 -4.51 -41.20 13.09
C GLY A 506 -5.35 -42.11 14.00
N ASP A 507 -4.78 -43.23 14.46
CA ASP A 507 -5.45 -44.25 15.28
C ASP A 507 -5.99 -43.74 16.65
N ASP A 508 -5.78 -42.47 17.00
CA ASP A 508 -6.22 -41.84 18.26
C ASP A 508 -7.60 -41.16 18.17
N ALA A 509 -8.31 -41.26 17.04
CA ALA A 509 -9.73 -40.88 16.98
C ALA A 509 -10.60 -41.93 17.70
N GLY A 510 -10.57 -41.86 19.03
CA GLY A 510 -11.32 -42.70 19.95
C GLY A 510 -12.77 -42.86 19.51
N VAL A 511 -13.13 -44.10 19.24
CA VAL A 511 -14.50 -44.57 19.26
C VAL A 511 -15.05 -44.23 20.65
N ALA A 512 -15.87 -43.18 20.74
CA ALA A 512 -16.75 -42.99 21.86
C ALA A 512 -17.62 -44.25 21.94
N LYS A 513 -17.32 -45.09 22.93
CA LYS A 513 -18.22 -46.17 23.33
C LYS A 513 -19.42 -45.49 23.98
N ASP A 514 -20.57 -45.59 23.33
CA ASP A 514 -21.85 -45.45 23.99
C ASP A 514 -21.94 -46.53 25.08
N ASP A 515 -21.99 -46.08 26.33
CA ASP A 515 -22.81 -46.61 27.44
C ASP A 515 -22.92 -45.58 28.56
#